data_AF-A0A381X380-F1
#
_entry.id   AF-A0A381X380-F1
#
_cell.length_a   1.000
_cell.length_b   1.000
_cell.length_c   1.000
_cell.angle_alpha   90.00
_cell.angle_beta   90.00
_cell.angle_gamma   90.00
#
_symmetry.space_group_name_H-M   'P 1'
#
loop_
_entity.id
_entity.type
_entity.pdbx_description
1 polymer ?
#
loop_
_entity_poly.entity_id
_entity_poly.type
_entity_poly.pdbx_seq_one_letter_code
_entity_poly.pdbx_strand_id
1 'polypeptide(L)'
;MFEGSIEINFGSFRIFGNNALLSYENETLTLTGDPASITSELKEINGEAKKFIIHPNQSLEMIGNATLNNNNQSISSQLITYQIDQNG
;
A
#
# COMPACT_ATOMS: atom_id res chain seq x y z
N MET A 1 -11.54 10.30 9.40
CA MET A 1 -11.71 8.97 8.81
C MET A 1 -12.39 9.15 7.47
N PHE A 2 -11.92 8.44 6.46
CA PHE A 2 -12.51 8.41 5.12
C PHE A 2 -13.07 7.01 4.87
N GLU A 3 -14.20 6.92 4.19
CA GLU A 3 -14.90 5.65 3.91
C GLU A 3 -15.38 5.65 2.45
N GLY A 4 -15.50 4.45 1.87
CA GLY A 4 -15.92 4.25 0.48
C GLY A 4 -14.76 3.84 -0.42
N SER A 5 -14.92 3.96 -1.74
CA SER A 5 -13.84 3.66 -2.69
C SER A 5 -12.75 4.73 -2.58
N ILE A 6 -11.67 4.41 -1.87
CA ILE A 6 -10.53 5.30 -1.65
C ILE A 6 -9.45 4.96 -2.64
N GLU A 7 -8.97 5.97 -3.35
CA GLU A 7 -7.81 5.90 -4.22
C GLU A 7 -6.80 6.96 -3.80
N ILE A 8 -5.57 6.53 -3.52
CA ILE A 8 -4.43 7.38 -3.20
C ILE A 8 -3.46 7.29 -4.36
N ASN A 9 -3.09 8.44 -4.91
CA ASN A 9 -2.13 8.55 -6.01
C ASN A 9 -0.81 9.09 -5.49
N PHE A 10 0.29 8.39 -5.79
CA PHE A 10 1.64 8.83 -5.41
C PHE A 10 2.66 8.47 -6.51
N GLY A 11 3.06 9.45 -7.30
CA GLY A 11 3.91 9.20 -8.47
C GLY A 11 3.22 8.25 -9.45
N SER A 12 3.89 7.16 -9.84
CA SER A 12 3.33 6.11 -10.69
C SER A 12 2.54 5.04 -9.93
N PHE A 13 2.39 5.18 -8.60
CA PHE A 13 1.67 4.23 -7.77
C PHE A 13 0.24 4.67 -7.51
N ARG A 14 -0.66 3.68 -7.54
CA ARG A 14 -2.06 3.80 -7.14
C ARG A 14 -2.33 2.84 -6.00
N ILE A 15 -2.91 3.33 -4.92
CA ILE A 15 -3.23 2.53 -3.73
C ILE A 15 -4.73 2.61 -3.49
N PHE A 16 -5.39 1.45 -3.34
CA PHE A 16 -6.83 1.32 -3.20
C PHE A 16 -7.21 0.69 -1.87
N GLY A 17 -8.33 1.15 -1.31
CA GLY A 17 -8.93 0.58 -0.11
C GLY A 17 -10.36 1.06 0.12
N ASN A 18 -10.97 0.58 1.21
CA ASN A 18 -12.35 0.89 1.59
C ASN A 18 -12.43 1.91 2.74
N ASN A 19 -11.42 1.96 3.62
CA ASN A 19 -11.39 2.89 4.74
C ASN A 19 -9.97 3.44 4.92
N ALA A 20 -9.87 4.73 5.25
CA ALA A 20 -8.60 5.36 5.58
C ALA A 20 -8.67 6.17 6.88
N LEU A 21 -7.64 6.03 7.70
CA LEU A 21 -7.44 6.78 8.93
C LEU A 21 -6.10 7.50 8.88
N LEU A 22 -6.15 8.83 8.89
CA LEU A 22 -4.99 9.70 9.06
C LEU A 22 -4.75 9.93 10.55
N SER A 23 -3.54 9.59 11.02
CA SER A 23 -3.07 9.89 12.36
C SER A 23 -2.00 10.98 12.30
N TYR A 24 -2.26 12.12 12.95
CA TYR A 24 -1.27 13.19 13.07
C TYR A 24 -0.21 12.89 14.15
N GLU A 25 -0.57 12.13 15.19
CA GLU A 25 0.35 11.76 16.27
C GLU A 25 1.41 10.77 15.77
N ASN A 26 0.99 9.77 15.00
CA ASN A 26 1.88 8.75 14.46
C ASN A 26 2.37 9.09 13.04
N GLU A 27 1.95 10.23 12.48
CA GLU A 27 2.23 10.66 11.11
C GLU A 27 1.95 9.61 10.03
N THR A 28 0.93 8.77 10.22
CA THR A 28 0.63 7.64 9.33
C THR A 28 -0.73 7.76 8.68
N LEU A 29 -0.83 7.22 7.47
CA LEU A 29 -2.10 6.93 6.80
C LEU A 29 -2.32 5.41 6.81
N THR A 30 -3.28 4.96 7.61
CA THR A 30 -3.71 3.56 7.62
C THR A 30 -4.84 3.38 6.61
N LEU A 31 -4.71 2.41 5.71
CA LEU A 31 -5.72 2.05 4.72
C LEU A 31 -6.12 0.58 4.94
N THR A 32 -7.40 0.27 4.94
CA THR A 32 -7.89 -1.11 4.97
C THR A 32 -8.81 -1.38 3.79
N GLY A 33 -8.89 -2.64 3.38
CA GLY A 33 -9.81 -3.10 2.35
C GLY A 33 -9.91 -4.62 2.35
N ASP A 34 -10.85 -5.14 1.57
CA ASP A 34 -11.08 -6.58 1.40
C ASP A 34 -10.80 -7.05 -0.05
N PRO A 35 -9.54 -7.00 -0.56
CA PRO A 35 -8.31 -6.49 0.07
C PRO A 35 -8.03 -5.01 -0.24
N ALA A 36 -7.09 -4.40 0.48
CA ALA A 36 -6.39 -3.19 0.03
C ALA A 36 -5.33 -3.58 -1.00
N SER A 37 -5.07 -2.72 -1.99
CA SER A 37 -4.14 -3.02 -3.08
C SER A 37 -3.25 -1.85 -3.49
N ILE A 38 -2.04 -2.16 -3.94
CA ILE A 38 -1.08 -1.21 -4.50
C ILE A 38 -0.69 -1.68 -5.90
N THR A 39 -0.66 -0.78 -6.87
CA THR A 39 -0.21 -1.08 -8.23
C THR A 39 0.67 0.04 -8.79
N SER A 40 1.58 -0.32 -9.68
CA SER A 40 2.28 0.61 -10.56
C SER A 40 2.56 -0.08 -11.89
N GLU A 41 1.92 0.38 -12.96
CA GLU A 41 2.13 -0.18 -14.31
C GLU A 41 3.55 0.10 -14.80
N LEU A 42 4.05 1.34 -14.59
CA LEU A 42 5.40 1.76 -14.99
C LEU A 42 6.50 0.90 -14.36
N LYS A 43 6.29 0.46 -13.12
CA LYS A 43 7.28 -0.30 -12.34
C LYS A 43 6.98 -1.80 -12.28
N GLU A 44 5.93 -2.25 -12.96
CA GLU A 44 5.47 -3.65 -12.95
C GLU A 44 5.28 -4.20 -11.53
N ILE A 45 4.65 -3.40 -10.66
CA ILE A 45 4.36 -3.76 -9.26
C ILE A 45 2.86 -3.95 -9.07
N ASN A 46 2.51 -5.01 -8.36
CA ASN A 46 1.19 -5.19 -7.78
C ASN A 46 1.30 -5.86 -6.42
N GLY A 47 0.43 -5.51 -5.49
CA GLY A 47 0.42 -6.12 -4.18
C GLY A 47 -0.91 -5.92 -3.47
N GLU A 48 -1.24 -6.84 -2.57
CA GLU A 48 -2.49 -6.86 -1.83
C GLU A 48 -2.23 -7.20 -0.37
N ALA A 49 -3.04 -6.65 0.54
CA ALA A 49 -3.11 -7.07 1.93
C ALA A 49 -4.44 -6.62 2.56
N LYS A 50 -4.73 -7.07 3.79
CA LYS A 50 -5.89 -6.55 4.55
C LYS A 50 -5.73 -5.10 4.96
N LYS A 51 -4.49 -4.69 5.26
CA LYS A 51 -4.17 -3.37 5.79
C LYS A 51 -2.84 -2.87 5.25
N PHE A 52 -2.81 -1.61 4.89
CA PHE A 52 -1.61 -0.84 4.62
C PHE A 52 -1.40 0.23 5.69
N ILE A 53 -0.15 0.42 6.11
CA ILE A 53 0.29 1.58 6.88
C ILE A 53 1.31 2.31 6.03
N ILE A 54 0.97 3.54 5.64
CA ILE A 54 1.81 4.40 4.81
C ILE A 54 2.45 5.46 5.70
N HIS A 55 3.77 5.54 5.64
CA HIS A 55 4.58 6.49 6.40
C HIS A 55 5.02 7.69 5.53
N PRO A 56 5.38 8.84 6.12
CA PRO A 56 5.78 10.03 5.37
C PRO A 56 7.05 9.82 4.53
N ASN A 57 7.92 8.91 4.96
CA ASN A 57 9.12 8.50 4.25
C ASN A 57 8.85 7.48 3.13
N GLN A 58 7.57 7.30 2.75
CA GLN A 58 7.14 6.44 1.66
C GLN A 58 7.37 4.94 1.91
N SER A 59 7.66 4.55 3.16
CA SER A 59 7.61 3.14 3.54
C SER A 59 6.16 2.68 3.69
N LEU A 60 5.91 1.45 3.28
CA LEU A 60 4.62 0.80 3.26
C LEU A 60 4.72 -0.51 4.04
N GLU A 61 3.92 -0.65 5.08
CA GLU A 61 3.69 -1.95 5.72
C GLU A 61 2.43 -2.58 5.14
N MET A 62 2.57 -3.80 4.61
CA MET A 62 1.48 -4.60 4.07
C MET A 62 1.18 -5.74 5.06
N ILE A 63 0.02 -5.71 5.69
CA ILE A 63 -0.30 -6.55 6.86
C ILE A 63 -1.53 -7.42 6.60
N GLY A 64 -1.38 -8.70 6.90
CA GLY A 64 -2.43 -9.71 6.84
C GLY A 64 -2.58 -10.31 5.45
N ASN A 65 -2.09 -11.55 5.28
CA ASN A 65 -2.05 -12.28 4.01
C ASN A 65 -1.50 -11.43 2.85
N ALA A 66 -0.41 -10.69 3.11
CA ALA A 66 0.16 -9.77 2.16
C ALA A 66 0.85 -10.51 1.01
N THR A 67 0.64 -10.04 -0.21
CA THR A 67 1.31 -10.48 -1.43
C THR A 67 1.93 -9.28 -2.13
N LEU A 68 3.12 -9.44 -2.69
CA LEU A 68 3.77 -8.41 -3.49
C LEU A 68 4.48 -9.07 -4.66
N ASN A 69 4.15 -8.64 -5.86
CA ASN A 69 4.85 -8.94 -7.10
C ASN A 69 5.58 -7.69 -7.57
N ASN A 70 6.86 -7.84 -7.85
CA ASN A 70 7.73 -6.82 -8.39
C ASN A 70 8.58 -7.45 -9.51
N ASN A 71 8.35 -7.04 -10.76
CA ASN A 71 9.10 -7.55 -11.92
C ASN A 71 9.15 -9.10 -11.99
N ASN A 72 7.99 -9.75 -11.85
CA ASN A 72 7.81 -11.22 -11.82
C ASN A 72 8.42 -11.95 -10.62
N GLN A 73 8.95 -11.23 -9.63
CA GLN A 73 9.34 -11.80 -8.35
C GLN A 73 8.20 -11.61 -7.35
N SER A 74 7.69 -12.73 -6.84
CA SER A 74 6.55 -12.73 -5.91
C SER A 74 6.97 -13.18 -4.53
N ILE A 75 6.50 -12.44 -3.52
CA ILE A 75 6.62 -12.79 -2.11
C ILE A 75 5.24 -12.76 -1.45
N SER A 76 5.05 -13.65 -0.47
CA SER A 76 3.84 -13.69 0.36
C SER A 76 4.24 -13.83 1.82
N SER A 77 3.59 -13.06 2.71
CA SER A 77 3.89 -13.07 4.15
C SER A 77 2.72 -12.51 4.96
N GLN A 78 2.74 -12.69 6.27
CA GLN A 78 1.82 -11.96 7.17
C GLN A 78 2.17 -10.47 7.29
N LEU A 79 3.43 -10.13 7.07
CA LEU A 79 3.93 -8.76 7.00
C LEU A 79 4.97 -8.66 5.88
N ILE A 80 4.76 -7.72 4.97
CA ILE A 80 5.77 -7.27 3.99
C ILE A 80 6.02 -5.79 4.29
N THR A 81 7.29 -5.38 4.30
CA THR A 81 7.66 -3.97 4.26
C THR A 81 8.17 -3.66 2.87
N TYR A 82 7.65 -2.59 2.28
CA TYR A 82 7.99 -2.16 0.94
C TYR A 82 8.36 -0.68 0.96
N GLN A 83 9.49 -0.32 0.37
CA GLN A 83 9.85 1.07 0.16
C GLN A 83 9.32 1.50 -1.19
N ILE A 84 8.35 2.42 -1.19
CA ILE A 84 7.91 3.05 -2.43
C ILE A 84 9.07 3.95 -2.87
N ASP A 85 9.71 3.56 -3.97
CA ASP A 85 10.69 4.40 -4.64
C ASP A 85 9.97 5.15 -5.75
N GLN A 86 10.07 6.47 -5.79
CA GLN A 86 9.52 7.27 -6.90
C GLN A 86 10.46 7.34 -8.09
N ASN A 87 11.75 7.07 -7.89
CA ASN A 87 12.76 7.16 -8.93
C ASN A 87 12.87 5.80 -9.64
N GLY A 88 12.87 5.83 -10.97
CA GLY A 88 13.26 4.72 -11.83
C GLY A 88 14.57 5.08 -12.51
#